data_AF-A0ABD0XPP0-F1
#
_entry.id   AF-A0ABD0XPP0-F1
#
_cell.length_a   1.000
_cell.length_b   1.000
_cell.length_c   1.000
_cell.angle_alpha   90.00
_cell.angle_beta   90.00
_cell.angle_gamma   90.00
#
_symmetry.space_group_name_H-M   'P 1'
#
loop_
_entity.id
_entity.type
_entity.pdbx_description
1 polymer ?
#
loop_
_entity_poly.entity_id
_entity_poly.type
_entity_poly.pdbx_seq_one_letter_code
_entity_poly.pdbx_strand_id
1 'polypeptide(L)'
;MPPYDAGPRLLDVIDTAIFDYLIGNADRHHYESFQDDGGASMLILLDNAKSFGNAALDERSILAPLYQCCMVRVSTWNRLNLLRAGALSSAMRQALTFDPINPVLTEPHLAALDRRLSGVIATVRQCMESQGPENTLIEDRISLPHP
;
A
#
# COMPACT_ATOMS: atom_id res chain seq x y z
N MET A 1 18.26 9.15 -7.40
CA MET A 1 18.24 10.49 -6.80
C MET A 1 17.94 10.29 -5.33
N PRO A 2 18.80 10.76 -4.43
CA PRO A 2 18.55 10.65 -3.00
C PRO A 2 17.23 11.34 -2.64
N PRO A 3 16.44 10.80 -1.70
CA PRO A 3 16.71 9.64 -0.83
C PRO A 3 16.18 8.30 -1.36
N TYR A 4 15.85 8.17 -2.65
CA TYR A 4 15.14 6.99 -3.19
C TYR A 4 16.03 5.98 -3.91
N ASP A 5 17.31 6.27 -4.09
CA ASP A 5 18.29 5.41 -4.75
C ASP A 5 18.96 4.39 -3.83
N ALA A 6 18.78 4.51 -2.52
CA ALA A 6 19.25 3.56 -1.53
C ALA A 6 18.29 3.53 -0.32
N GLY A 7 18.38 2.46 0.48
CA GLY A 7 17.56 2.35 1.68
C GLY A 7 16.09 1.95 1.40
N PRO A 8 15.24 1.95 2.44
CA PRO A 8 13.85 1.48 2.35
C PRO A 8 12.88 2.47 1.72
N ARG A 9 13.30 3.73 1.57
CA ARG A 9 12.38 4.85 1.34
C ARG A 9 11.49 4.68 0.11
N LEU A 10 12.05 4.20 -1.01
CA LEU A 10 11.27 3.99 -2.22
C LEU A 10 10.20 2.90 -2.04
N LEU A 11 10.56 1.80 -1.37
CA LEU A 11 9.62 0.73 -1.07
C LEU A 11 8.54 1.19 -0.07
N ASP A 12 8.88 2.07 0.89
CA ASP A 12 7.89 2.67 1.80
C ASP A 12 6.88 3.55 1.08
N VAL A 13 7.34 4.34 0.10
CA VAL A 13 6.46 5.13 -0.77
C VAL A 13 5.54 4.21 -1.57
N ILE A 14 6.04 3.09 -2.08
CA ILE A 14 5.22 2.12 -2.83
C ILE A 14 4.19 1.45 -1.92
N ASP A 15 4.57 1.01 -0.72
CA ASP A 15 3.63 0.44 0.26
C ASP A 15 2.56 1.47 0.67
N THR A 16 2.95 2.74 0.83
CA THR A 16 2.03 3.84 1.12
C THR A 16 1.05 4.07 -0.04
N ALA A 17 1.52 4.04 -1.29
CA ALA A 17 0.68 4.15 -2.48
C ALA A 17 -0.31 2.99 -2.61
N ILE A 18 0.08 1.76 -2.23
CA ILE A 18 -0.82 0.61 -2.16
C ILE A 18 -1.92 0.86 -1.11
N PHE A 19 -1.54 1.31 0.08
CA PHE A 19 -2.49 1.66 1.15
C PHE A 19 -3.47 2.76 0.70
N ASP A 20 -2.95 3.84 0.13
CA ASP A 20 -3.73 4.97 -0.38
C ASP A 20 -4.69 4.56 -1.47
N TYR A 21 -4.28 3.68 -2.38
CA TYR A 21 -5.16 3.17 -3.42
C TYR A 21 -6.31 2.35 -2.85
N LEU A 22 -6.05 1.48 -1.87
CA LEU A 22 -7.08 0.67 -1.22
C LEU A 22 -8.15 1.55 -0.58
N ILE A 23 -7.74 2.60 0.15
CA ILE A 23 -8.68 3.51 0.82
C ILE A 23 -9.20 4.62 -0.11
N GLY A 24 -8.59 4.82 -1.28
CA GLY A 24 -8.95 5.85 -2.25
C GLY A 24 -8.51 7.27 -1.85
N ASN A 25 -7.34 7.41 -1.22
CA ASN A 25 -6.77 8.70 -0.85
C ASN A 25 -5.83 9.22 -1.95
N ALA A 26 -6.27 10.21 -2.72
CA ALA A 26 -5.46 10.84 -3.77
C ALA A 26 -4.71 12.10 -3.28
N ASP A 27 -4.77 12.43 -1.99
CA ASP A 27 -4.24 13.68 -1.43
C ASP A 27 -2.90 13.51 -0.70
N ARG A 28 -2.20 12.38 -0.92
CA ARG A 28 -0.87 12.10 -0.36
C ARG A 28 0.21 12.97 -1.01
N HIS A 29 0.27 14.24 -0.63
CA HIS A 29 1.24 15.20 -1.17
C HIS A 29 2.51 15.32 -0.32
N HIS A 30 2.48 14.88 0.94
CA HIS A 30 3.63 14.79 1.83
C HIS A 30 3.60 13.46 2.60
N TYR A 31 4.77 13.05 3.09
CA TYR A 31 4.91 12.00 4.08
C TYR A 31 5.73 12.53 5.26
N GLU A 32 5.52 11.95 6.43
CA GLU A 32 6.35 12.20 7.61
C GLU A 32 7.17 10.97 7.95
N SER A 33 8.33 11.17 8.57
CA SER A 33 9.13 10.10 9.16
C SER A 33 9.80 10.61 10.43
N PHE A 34 10.16 9.71 11.34
CA PHE A 34 10.92 10.08 12.53
C PHE A 34 12.32 10.60 12.15
N GLN A 35 12.81 11.63 12.86
CA GLN A 35 14.06 12.31 12.53
C GLN A 35 15.33 11.45 12.71
N ASP A 36 15.26 10.38 13.51
CA ASP A 36 16.41 9.85 14.25
C ASP A 36 17.22 8.71 13.59
N ASP A 37 17.06 8.42 12.30
CA ASP A 37 17.71 7.25 11.69
C ASP A 37 18.32 7.43 10.30
N GLY A 38 18.62 8.68 9.90
CA GLY A 38 19.36 8.93 8.67
C GLY A 38 18.62 8.47 7.39
N GLY A 39 17.28 8.42 7.44
CA GLY A 39 16.43 8.05 6.31
C GLY A 39 15.99 6.58 6.27
N ALA A 40 16.40 5.77 7.24
CA ALA A 40 15.97 4.38 7.39
C ALA A 40 14.54 4.23 7.97
N SER A 41 13.92 5.33 8.40
CA SER A 41 12.64 5.32 9.11
C SER A 41 11.50 5.00 8.18
N MET A 42 10.56 4.21 8.71
CA MET A 42 9.27 4.00 8.07
C MET A 42 8.53 5.33 7.89
N LEU A 43 7.68 5.38 6.87
CA LEU A 43 6.75 6.48 6.68
C LEU A 43 5.59 6.39 7.68
N ILE A 44 5.24 7.53 8.27
CA ILE A 44 4.08 7.66 9.15
C ILE A 44 2.85 7.91 8.28
N LEU A 45 1.84 7.06 8.42
CA LEU A 45 0.60 7.12 7.63
C LEU A 45 -0.45 8.05 8.27
N LEU A 46 -0.18 9.36 8.29
CA LEU A 46 -1.10 10.38 8.81
C LEU A 46 -2.10 10.88 7.75
N ASP A 47 -3.01 11.80 8.11
CA ASP A 47 -3.87 12.55 7.18
C ASP A 47 -4.70 11.72 6.20
N ASN A 48 -5.39 10.71 6.72
CA ASN A 48 -6.26 9.82 5.93
C ASN A 48 -7.70 10.32 5.79
N ALA A 49 -8.00 11.56 6.18
CA ALA A 49 -9.38 12.08 6.26
C ALA A 49 -10.08 12.21 4.89
N LYS A 50 -9.32 12.28 3.79
CA LYS A 50 -9.85 12.32 2.41
C LYS A 50 -10.05 10.94 1.79
N SER A 51 -9.94 9.88 2.58
CA SER A 51 -10.17 8.49 2.15
C SER A 51 -11.65 8.14 2.11
N PHE A 52 -11.98 7.02 1.47
CA PHE A 52 -13.32 6.44 1.42
C PHE A 52 -14.42 7.40 0.93
N GLY A 53 -14.08 8.36 0.05
CA GLY A 53 -15.05 9.32 -0.50
C GLY A 53 -15.95 8.75 -1.61
N ASN A 54 -15.51 7.71 -2.32
CA ASN A 54 -16.27 7.10 -3.41
C ASN A 54 -15.97 5.59 -3.51
N ALA A 55 -16.98 4.74 -3.30
CA ALA A 55 -16.85 3.27 -3.39
C ALA A 55 -16.91 2.75 -4.84
N ALA A 56 -17.44 3.53 -5.78
CA ALA A 56 -17.66 3.14 -7.17
C ALA A 56 -16.50 3.54 -8.11
N LEU A 57 -15.55 4.34 -7.61
CA LEU A 57 -14.38 4.79 -8.35
C LEU A 57 -13.10 4.20 -7.75
N ASP A 58 -12.23 3.67 -8.61
CA ASP A 58 -10.88 3.23 -8.26
C ASP A 58 -9.89 4.14 -8.99
N GLU A 59 -9.29 5.07 -8.26
CA GLU A 59 -8.37 6.05 -8.84
C GLU A 59 -7.00 5.41 -9.11
N ARG A 60 -6.84 4.89 -10.34
CA ARG A 60 -5.64 4.15 -10.76
C ARG A 60 -4.35 4.96 -10.63
N SER A 61 -4.43 6.29 -10.76
CA SER A 61 -3.22 7.13 -10.68
C SER A 61 -2.52 7.05 -9.32
N ILE A 62 -3.23 6.71 -8.24
CA ILE A 62 -2.62 6.50 -6.91
C ILE A 62 -1.60 5.34 -6.95
N LEU A 63 -1.83 4.30 -7.77
CA LEU A 63 -0.88 3.19 -7.92
C LEU A 63 0.33 3.50 -8.80
N ALA A 64 0.52 4.76 -9.25
CA ALA A 64 1.65 5.15 -10.08
C ALA A 64 3.02 4.67 -9.55
N PRO A 65 3.35 4.83 -8.26
CA PRO A 65 4.61 4.31 -7.74
C PRO A 65 4.79 2.81 -7.97
N LEU A 66 3.73 2.02 -7.83
CA LEU A 66 3.80 0.57 -8.03
C LEU A 66 4.01 0.21 -9.51
N TYR A 67 3.18 0.72 -10.43
CA TYR A 67 3.28 0.29 -11.84
C TYR A 67 4.42 0.96 -12.62
N GLN A 68 4.99 2.05 -12.11
CA GLN A 68 6.15 2.70 -12.73
C GLN A 68 7.47 2.13 -12.22
N CYS A 69 7.59 1.91 -10.91
CA CYS A 69 8.81 1.33 -10.33
C CYS A 69 8.84 -0.20 -10.46
N CYS A 70 7.68 -0.85 -10.52
CA CYS A 70 7.53 -2.30 -10.58
C CYS A 70 8.33 -3.07 -9.52
N MET A 71 8.35 -2.54 -8.31
CA MET A 71 8.95 -3.18 -7.13
C MET A 71 7.92 -3.23 -6.01
N VAL A 72 7.97 -4.26 -5.17
CA VAL A 72 7.17 -4.39 -3.95
C VAL A 72 7.89 -5.30 -2.97
N ARG A 73 7.71 -5.06 -1.66
CA ARG A 73 8.27 -5.95 -0.64
C ARG A 73 7.66 -7.35 -0.70
N VAL A 74 8.49 -8.36 -0.48
CA VAL A 74 8.04 -9.76 -0.34
C VAL A 74 7.01 -9.88 0.79
N SER A 75 7.24 -9.23 1.94
CA SER A 75 6.27 -9.22 3.05
C SER A 75 4.92 -8.61 2.65
N THR A 76 4.93 -7.46 1.96
CA THR A 76 3.71 -6.81 1.45
C THR A 76 2.99 -7.73 0.48
N TRP A 77 3.69 -8.28 -0.52
CA TRP A 77 3.09 -9.22 -1.48
C TRP A 77 2.42 -10.40 -0.79
N ASN A 78 3.09 -11.05 0.16
CA ASN A 78 2.54 -12.19 0.89
C ASN A 78 1.28 -11.82 1.69
N ARG A 79 1.28 -10.66 2.37
CA ARG A 79 0.10 -10.16 3.10
C ARG A 79 -1.06 -9.85 2.17
N LEU A 80 -0.81 -9.20 1.03
CA LEU A 80 -1.84 -8.94 0.03
C LEU A 80 -2.45 -10.24 -0.52
N ASN A 81 -1.64 -11.29 -0.71
CA ASN A 81 -2.11 -12.61 -1.14
C ASN A 81 -3.00 -13.27 -0.08
N LEU A 82 -2.64 -13.17 1.19
CA LEU A 82 -3.42 -13.72 2.31
C LEU A 82 -4.81 -13.07 2.41
N LEU A 83 -4.91 -11.79 2.05
CA LEU A 83 -6.13 -10.99 2.17
C LEU A 83 -7.08 -11.10 0.97
N ARG A 84 -6.78 -11.95 -0.01
CA ARG A 84 -7.59 -12.15 -1.23
C ARG A 84 -8.97 -12.76 -0.94
N ALA A 85 -9.80 -12.79 -1.99
CA ALA A 85 -11.05 -13.54 -2.02
C ALA A 85 -12.04 -13.16 -0.89
N GLY A 86 -12.14 -11.87 -0.58
CA GLY A 86 -13.05 -11.36 0.45
C GLY A 86 -12.47 -11.32 1.86
N ALA A 87 -11.25 -11.82 2.07
CA ALA A 87 -10.63 -11.82 3.39
C ALA A 87 -10.34 -10.41 3.91
N LEU A 88 -9.98 -9.45 3.02
CA LEU A 88 -9.77 -8.05 3.40
C LEU A 88 -11.06 -7.42 3.94
N SER A 89 -12.16 -7.47 3.18
CA SER A 89 -13.43 -6.89 3.65
C SER A 89 -13.96 -7.57 4.91
N SER A 90 -13.81 -8.90 5.02
CA SER A 90 -14.18 -9.64 6.23
C SER A 90 -13.36 -9.21 7.45
N ALA A 91 -12.03 -9.09 7.30
CA ALA A 91 -11.15 -8.64 8.36
C ALA A 91 -11.49 -7.21 8.80
N MET A 92 -11.75 -6.31 7.84
CA MET A 92 -12.14 -4.93 8.13
C MET A 92 -13.50 -4.85 8.85
N ARG A 93 -14.49 -5.63 8.41
CA ARG A 93 -15.80 -5.69 9.07
C ARG A 93 -15.66 -6.09 10.54
N GLN A 94 -14.85 -7.12 10.81
CA GLN A 94 -14.59 -7.59 12.17
C GLN A 94 -13.80 -6.56 13.00
N ALA A 95 -12.77 -5.93 12.41
CA ALA A 95 -11.94 -4.95 13.10
C ALA A 95 -12.73 -3.70 13.52
N LEU A 96 -13.71 -3.28 12.70
CA LEU A 96 -14.52 -2.09 12.93
C LEU A 96 -15.75 -2.32 13.81
N THR A 97 -16.06 -3.58 14.17
CA THR A 97 -17.30 -3.94 14.88
C THR A 97 -17.42 -3.29 16.26
N PHE A 98 -16.30 -3.07 16.96
CA PHE A 98 -16.28 -2.55 18.32
C PHE A 98 -16.16 -1.02 18.39
N ASP A 99 -16.13 -0.35 17.24
CA ASP A 99 -16.11 1.10 17.22
C ASP A 99 -17.49 1.67 17.63
N PRO A 100 -17.57 2.65 18.54
CA PRO A 100 -18.83 3.29 18.92
C PRO A 100 -19.65 3.86 17.76
N ILE A 101 -19.02 4.20 16.63
CA ILE A 101 -19.71 4.71 15.44
C ILE A 101 -20.02 3.62 14.39
N ASN A 102 -19.98 2.33 14.78
CA ASN A 102 -20.32 1.22 13.90
C ASN A 102 -21.74 1.36 13.30
N PRO A 103 -21.93 1.21 11.97
CA PRO A 103 -20.92 0.90 10.96
C PRO A 103 -20.04 2.09 10.57
N VAL A 104 -18.72 1.93 10.74
CA VAL A 104 -17.71 2.93 10.34
C VAL A 104 -17.57 3.01 8.82
N LEU A 105 -17.59 1.86 8.14
CA LEU A 105 -17.58 1.76 6.67
C LEU A 105 -18.85 1.07 6.18
N THR A 106 -19.40 1.55 5.07
CA THR A 106 -20.56 0.93 4.43
C THR A 106 -20.16 -0.31 3.62
N GLU A 107 -21.11 -1.20 3.37
CA GLU A 107 -20.90 -2.41 2.57
C GLU A 107 -20.31 -2.14 1.16
N PRO A 108 -20.73 -1.09 0.42
CA PRO A 108 -20.05 -0.70 -0.82
C PRO A 108 -18.56 -0.42 -0.67
N HIS A 109 -18.12 0.24 0.42
CA HIS A 109 -16.69 0.50 0.66
C HIS A 109 -15.94 -0.77 1.03
N LEU A 110 -16.55 -1.67 1.80
CA LEU A 110 -15.97 -2.98 2.11
C LEU A 110 -15.78 -3.80 0.82
N ALA A 111 -16.78 -3.86 -0.05
CA ALA A 111 -16.65 -4.53 -1.35
C ALA A 111 -15.61 -3.86 -2.27
N ALA A 112 -15.49 -2.52 -2.21
CA ALA A 112 -14.47 -1.79 -2.97
C ALA A 112 -13.04 -2.16 -2.54
N LEU A 113 -12.80 -2.41 -1.25
CA LEU A 113 -11.49 -2.85 -0.77
C LEU A 113 -11.03 -4.15 -1.43
N ASP A 114 -11.89 -5.15 -1.54
CA ASP A 114 -11.55 -6.43 -2.20
C ASP A 114 -11.30 -6.26 -3.70
N ARG A 115 -12.11 -5.43 -4.36
CA ARG A 115 -11.95 -5.11 -5.79
C ARG A 115 -10.62 -4.39 -6.04
N ARG A 116 -10.29 -3.39 -5.22
CA ARG A 116 -9.02 -2.64 -5.29
C ARG A 116 -7.84 -3.54 -4.98
N LEU A 117 -7.92 -4.39 -3.95
CA LEU A 117 -6.89 -5.37 -3.65
C LEU A 117 -6.60 -6.26 -4.87
N SER A 118 -7.63 -6.73 -5.56
CA SER A 118 -7.49 -7.49 -6.80
C SER A 118 -6.75 -6.70 -7.90
N GLY A 119 -7.01 -5.39 -8.01
CA GLY A 119 -6.28 -4.47 -8.89
C GLY A 119 -4.80 -4.32 -8.54
N VAL A 120 -4.46 -4.18 -7.25
CA VAL A 120 -3.06 -4.15 -6.78
C VAL A 120 -2.35 -5.44 -7.17
N ILE A 121 -2.97 -6.58 -6.90
CA ILE A 121 -2.42 -7.90 -7.22
C ILE A 121 -2.18 -8.08 -8.71
N ALA A 122 -3.13 -7.67 -9.54
CA ALA A 122 -3.00 -7.73 -10.99
C ALA A 122 -1.82 -6.88 -11.47
N THR A 123 -1.65 -5.70 -10.87
CA THR A 123 -0.55 -4.78 -11.18
C THR A 123 0.82 -5.40 -10.83
N VAL A 124 0.96 -6.01 -9.64
CA VAL A 124 2.21 -6.70 -9.26
C VAL A 124 2.51 -7.86 -10.21
N ARG A 125 1.50 -8.67 -10.58
CA ARG A 125 1.68 -9.77 -11.55
C ARG A 125 2.15 -9.26 -12.90
N GLN A 126 1.57 -8.17 -13.40
CA GLN A 126 2.01 -7.55 -14.64
C GLN A 126 3.47 -7.07 -14.55
N CYS A 127 3.90 -6.53 -13.40
CA CYS A 127 5.31 -6.20 -13.17
C CYS A 127 6.21 -7.44 -13.19
N MET A 128 5.81 -8.54 -12.54
CA MET A 128 6.56 -9.80 -12.57
C MET A 128 6.66 -10.38 -13.99
N GLU A 129 5.60 -10.28 -14.79
CA GLU A 129 5.58 -10.74 -16.20
C GLU A 129 6.49 -9.88 -17.10
N SER A 130 6.62 -8.58 -16.81
CA SER A 130 7.40 -7.65 -17.63
C SER A 130 8.87 -7.53 -17.23
N GLN A 131 9.20 -7.67 -15.94
CA GLN A 131 10.57 -7.46 -15.42
C GLN A 131 11.18 -8.67 -14.72
N GLY A 132 10.40 -9.73 -14.48
CA GLY A 132 10.84 -10.91 -13.73
C GLY A 132 10.51 -10.82 -12.24
N PRO A 133 10.13 -11.95 -11.59
CA PRO A 133 9.84 -12.00 -10.15
C PRO A 133 10.96 -11.45 -9.26
N GLU A 134 12.21 -11.69 -9.62
CA GLU A 134 13.42 -11.29 -8.90
C GLU A 134 13.65 -9.78 -8.87
N ASN A 135 13.18 -9.07 -9.90
CA ASN A 135 13.28 -7.60 -9.98
C ASN A 135 12.04 -6.93 -9.39
N THR A 136 10.91 -7.64 -9.30
CA THR A 136 9.67 -7.11 -8.74
C THR A 136 9.54 -7.34 -7.23
N LEU A 137 9.94 -8.50 -6.73
CA LEU A 137 9.78 -8.86 -5.33
C LEU A 137 11.09 -8.61 -4.57
N ILE A 138 11.12 -7.53 -3.80
CA ILE A 138 12.31 -7.10 -3.06
C ILE A 138 12.23 -7.62 -1.62
N GLU A 139 13.31 -8.26 -1.18
CA GLU A 139 13.45 -8.74 0.20
C GLU A 139 13.43 -7.57 1.20
N ASP A 140 12.77 -7.76 2.34
CA ASP A 140 12.61 -6.71 3.37
C ASP A 140 13.93 -6.27 4.01
N ARG A 141 14.96 -7.12 3.92
CA ARG A 141 16.28 -6.85 4.49
C ARG A 141 17.06 -5.93 3.57
N ILE A 142 17.14 -4.67 3.96
CA ILE A 142 18.08 -3.74 3.35
C ILE A 142 19.34 -3.76 4.20
N SER A 143 20.43 -4.21 3.60
CA SER A 143 21.77 -4.08 4.15
C SER A 143 22.05 -2.59 4.33
N LEU A 144 21.85 -2.07 5.53
CA LEU A 144 22.34 -0.74 5.87
C LEU A 144 23.88 -0.81 5.83
N PRO A 145 24.57 0.03 5.03
CA PRO A 145 25.98 0.25 5.29
C PRO A 145 26.07 0.76 6.73
N HIS A 146 26.68 -0.01 7.62
CA HIS A 146 27.04 0.50 8.93
C HIS A 146 27.98 1.70 8.73
N PRO A 147 27.94 2.70 9.62
CA PRO A 147 28.94 3.77 9.63
C PRO A 147 30.36 3.22 9.78
#